data_AF-A0AAD7DR50-F1
#
_entry.id   AF-A0AAD7DR50-F1
#
_cell.length_a   1.000
_cell.length_b   1.000
_cell.length_c   1.000
_cell.angle_alpha   90.00
_cell.angle_beta   90.00
_cell.angle_gamma   90.00
#
_symmetry.space_group_name_H-M   'P 1'
#
loop_
_entity.id
_entity.type
_entity.pdbx_description
1 polymer ?
#
loop_
_entity_poly.entity_id
_entity_poly.type
_entity_poly.pdbx_seq_one_letter_code
_entity_poly.pdbx_strand_id
1 'polypeptide(L)'
;MSSNGETWIDYNVATDKFHFNADMNQDVRDHLSAANGKFAAEFVSFPDNTEHAYFRLTEKQAAVPNFNSDITGVLFGQGTTNIILFKGGFDAAFDETYITSTDHPLYKACPSRSSQPGWCIERGSSLCFYDSQFFFLKFAKQGERTVHTRWNLPIIVAEKLAELKRLAEAPEEKLAIMQQDQVWRDVARTRRMGEAQATSMVNNMVLQHSMTFSSAPRTVRLVTSLPTSLEDR
;
A
#
# COMPACT_ATOMS: atom_id res chain seq x y z
N MET A 1 -24.33 -1.82 -24.73
CA MET A 1 -25.07 -2.34 -23.56
C MET A 1 -24.12 -2.29 -22.38
N SER A 2 -24.33 -1.36 -21.47
CA SER A 2 -23.46 -1.13 -20.30
C SER A 2 -23.82 -2.18 -19.24
N SER A 3 -22.96 -3.16 -19.00
CA SER A 3 -23.05 -3.98 -17.80
C SER A 3 -22.67 -3.09 -16.62
N ASN A 4 -23.58 -2.95 -15.67
CA ASN A 4 -23.33 -2.30 -14.38
C ASN A 4 -22.20 -3.07 -13.66
N GLY A 5 -20.95 -2.68 -13.91
CA GLY A 5 -19.78 -3.25 -13.26
C GLY A 5 -19.72 -2.71 -11.84
N GLU A 6 -20.36 -3.41 -10.91
CA GLU A 6 -20.18 -3.13 -9.48
C GLU A 6 -18.69 -3.26 -9.17
N THR A 7 -18.06 -2.13 -8.85
CA THR A 7 -16.66 -2.12 -8.46
C THR A 7 -16.57 -2.48 -6.98
N TRP A 8 -16.00 -3.64 -6.68
CA TRP A 8 -15.76 -4.09 -5.31
C TRP A 8 -14.27 -4.29 -5.04
N ILE A 9 -13.92 -4.15 -3.77
CA ILE A 9 -12.57 -4.34 -3.24
C ILE A 9 -12.65 -5.55 -2.31
N ASP A 10 -11.93 -6.62 -2.64
CA ASP A 10 -11.74 -7.75 -1.74
C ASP A 10 -10.52 -7.50 -0.86
N TYR A 11 -10.67 -7.57 0.45
CA TYR A 11 -9.53 -7.60 1.36
C TYR A 11 -9.26 -9.04 1.79
N ASN A 12 -8.16 -9.60 1.33
CA ASN A 12 -7.74 -10.94 1.72
C ASN A 12 -6.94 -10.87 3.02
N VAL A 13 -7.63 -11.16 4.12
CA VAL A 13 -7.10 -11.18 5.50
C VAL A 13 -5.91 -12.14 5.65
N ALA A 14 -5.88 -13.25 4.92
CA ALA A 14 -4.82 -14.26 5.05
C ALA A 14 -3.50 -13.80 4.41
N THR A 15 -3.58 -12.95 3.39
CA THR A 15 -2.40 -12.48 2.65
C THR A 15 -2.02 -11.03 2.95
N ASP A 16 -2.87 -10.31 3.70
CA ASP A 16 -2.77 -8.86 3.92
C ASP A 16 -2.67 -8.08 2.60
N LYS A 17 -3.53 -8.46 1.63
CA LYS A 17 -3.55 -7.88 0.28
C LYS A 17 -4.96 -7.51 -0.13
N PHE A 18 -5.06 -6.42 -0.89
CA PHE A 18 -6.29 -6.03 -1.55
C PHE A 18 -6.32 -6.66 -2.96
N HIS A 19 -7.47 -7.23 -3.31
CA HIS A 19 -7.81 -7.67 -4.64
C HIS A 19 -8.85 -6.73 -5.19
N PHE A 20 -8.56 -6.16 -6.35
CA PHE A 20 -9.44 -5.25 -7.05
C PHE A 20 -10.09 -6.00 -8.20
N ASN A 21 -11.39 -5.79 -8.45
CA ASN A 21 -12.06 -6.39 -9.60
C ASN A 21 -11.34 -5.99 -10.91
N ALA A 22 -11.35 -6.89 -11.88
CA ALA A 22 -10.54 -6.86 -13.10
C ALA A 22 -10.87 -5.68 -14.05
N ASP A 23 -11.93 -4.91 -13.77
CA ASP A 23 -12.46 -3.84 -14.62
C ASP A 23 -11.81 -2.47 -14.38
N MET A 24 -10.59 -2.40 -13.86
CA MET A 24 -9.82 -1.15 -13.87
C MET A 24 -9.45 -0.81 -15.32
N ASN A 25 -9.75 0.43 -15.74
CA ASN A 25 -9.31 0.98 -17.01
C ASN A 25 -7.80 0.73 -17.18
N GLN A 26 -7.42 0.12 -18.31
CA GLN A 26 -6.05 -0.29 -18.59
C GLN A 26 -5.09 0.91 -18.55
N ASP A 27 -5.54 2.11 -18.93
CA ASP A 27 -4.71 3.31 -18.92
C ASP A 27 -4.33 3.75 -17.49
N VAL A 28 -5.25 3.56 -16.53
CA VAL A 28 -4.99 3.79 -15.10
C VAL A 28 -4.06 2.70 -14.56
N ARG A 29 -4.24 1.44 -15.00
CA ARG A 29 -3.31 0.35 -14.64
C ARG A 29 -1.89 0.67 -15.09
N ASP A 30 -1.74 1.07 -16.34
CA ASP A 30 -0.44 1.30 -16.97
C ASP A 30 0.27 2.48 -16.31
N HIS A 31 -0.46 3.55 -15.95
CA HIS A 31 0.11 4.69 -15.22
C HIS A 31 0.53 4.38 -13.79
N LEU A 32 -0.21 3.50 -13.11
CA LEU A 32 0.11 3.08 -11.75
C LEU A 32 1.09 1.91 -11.71
N SER A 33 1.53 1.38 -12.85
CA SER A 33 2.52 0.30 -12.92
C SER A 33 3.93 0.87 -13.03
N ALA A 34 4.82 0.48 -12.11
CA ALA A 34 6.24 0.76 -12.20
C ALA A 34 6.88 -0.05 -13.35
N ALA A 35 8.07 0.36 -13.79
CA ALA A 35 8.81 -0.24 -14.90
C ALA A 35 9.11 -1.75 -14.75
N ASN A 36 8.91 -2.33 -13.57
CA ASN A 36 9.07 -3.77 -13.29
C ASN A 36 7.74 -4.56 -13.31
N GLY A 37 6.65 -3.93 -13.76
CA GLY A 37 5.31 -4.54 -13.80
C GLY A 37 4.63 -4.67 -12.43
N LYS A 38 5.21 -4.11 -11.36
CA LYS A 38 4.54 -3.99 -10.05
C LYS A 38 3.84 -2.63 -9.97
N PHE A 39 2.70 -2.56 -9.31
CA PHE A 39 2.07 -1.27 -9.06
C PHE A 39 2.99 -0.38 -8.21
N ALA A 40 3.22 0.84 -8.68
CA ALA A 40 3.86 1.92 -7.93
C ALA A 40 2.98 2.38 -6.75
N ALA A 41 1.66 2.30 -6.92
CA ALA A 41 0.67 2.61 -5.90
C ALA A 41 0.04 1.31 -5.35
N GLU A 42 0.09 1.10 -4.03
CA GLU A 42 -0.48 -0.11 -3.41
C GLU A 42 -1.98 0.06 -3.06
N PHE A 43 -2.51 1.28 -3.08
CA PHE A 43 -3.91 1.59 -2.72
C PHE A 43 -4.59 2.32 -3.84
N VAL A 44 -5.68 1.76 -4.38
CA VAL A 44 -6.51 2.40 -5.40
C VAL A 44 -7.95 2.12 -5.00
N SER A 45 -8.75 3.13 -4.63
CA SER A 45 -10.21 2.99 -4.77
C SER A 45 -10.58 3.38 -6.22
N PHE A 46 -11.75 3.05 -6.74
CA PHE A 46 -12.01 3.26 -8.18
C PHE A 46 -13.14 4.25 -8.41
N PRO A 47 -12.93 5.27 -9.25
CA PRO A 47 -13.99 6.21 -9.58
C PRO A 47 -15.02 5.54 -10.50
N ASP A 48 -16.26 6.02 -10.43
CA ASP A 48 -17.29 5.72 -11.44
C ASP A 48 -16.94 6.31 -12.82
N ASN A 49 -16.00 7.28 -12.88
CA ASN A 49 -15.51 7.90 -14.12
C ASN A 49 -13.98 7.85 -14.22
N THR A 50 -13.47 6.93 -15.05
CA THR A 50 -12.04 6.64 -15.17
C THR A 50 -11.26 7.66 -16.01
N GLU A 51 -11.91 8.44 -16.88
CA GLU A 51 -11.23 9.41 -17.76
C GLU A 51 -10.72 10.62 -16.97
N HIS A 52 -11.56 11.20 -16.09
CA HIS A 52 -11.14 12.36 -15.28
C HIS A 52 -10.00 12.01 -14.32
N ALA A 53 -10.03 10.79 -13.77
CA ALA A 53 -8.96 10.27 -12.93
C ALA A 53 -7.63 10.20 -13.68
N TYR A 54 -7.64 9.66 -14.91
CA TYR A 54 -6.46 9.55 -15.75
C TYR A 54 -5.82 10.92 -16.06
N PHE A 55 -6.61 11.90 -16.49
CA PHE A 55 -6.10 13.24 -16.81
C PHE A 55 -5.46 13.91 -15.59
N ARG A 56 -6.06 13.78 -14.42
CA ARG A 56 -5.52 14.35 -13.17
C ARG A 56 -4.22 13.67 -12.74
N LEU A 57 -4.14 12.35 -12.83
CA LEU A 57 -2.89 11.63 -12.53
C LEU A 57 -1.77 12.07 -13.47
N THR A 58 -2.06 12.23 -14.76
CA THR A 58 -1.12 12.72 -15.77
C THR A 58 -0.63 14.14 -15.46
N GLU A 59 -1.56 15.05 -15.13
CA GLU A 59 -1.26 16.44 -14.74
C GLU A 59 -0.33 16.46 -13.52
N LYS A 60 -0.62 15.64 -12.50
CA LYS A 60 0.17 15.59 -11.26
C LYS A 60 1.51 14.92 -11.46
N GLN A 61 1.59 13.90 -12.30
CA GLN A 61 2.86 13.26 -12.66
C GLN A 61 3.81 14.25 -13.35
N ALA A 62 3.29 15.16 -14.17
CA ALA A 62 4.08 16.22 -14.78
C ALA A 62 4.52 17.30 -13.79
N ALA A 63 3.68 17.60 -12.78
CA ALA A 63 3.91 18.69 -11.82
C ALA A 63 4.74 18.31 -10.58
N VAL A 64 4.75 17.03 -10.19
CA VAL A 64 5.36 16.56 -8.94
C VAL A 64 6.67 15.81 -9.26
N PRO A 65 7.82 16.32 -8.79
CA PRO A 65 9.09 15.59 -8.90
C PRO A 65 8.98 14.22 -8.23
N ASN A 66 9.61 13.20 -8.82
CA ASN A 66 9.64 11.84 -8.26
C ASN A 66 8.25 11.20 -8.03
N PHE A 67 7.20 11.68 -8.71
CA PHE A 67 5.82 11.18 -8.54
C PHE A 67 5.75 9.65 -8.51
N ASN A 68 6.35 8.98 -9.49
CA ASN A 68 6.30 7.51 -9.63
C ASN A 68 6.99 6.76 -8.47
N SER A 69 8.02 7.33 -7.85
CA SER A 69 8.70 6.68 -6.71
C SER A 69 8.05 7.00 -5.36
N ASP A 70 7.29 8.08 -5.30
CA ASP A 70 6.78 8.65 -4.06
C ASP A 70 5.29 8.40 -3.86
N ILE A 71 4.53 8.16 -4.93
CA ILE A 71 3.12 7.78 -4.85
C ILE A 71 2.98 6.46 -4.08
N THR A 72 2.04 6.41 -3.15
CA THR A 72 1.71 5.21 -2.37
C THR A 72 0.29 4.74 -2.62
N GLY A 73 -0.59 5.61 -3.10
CA GLY A 73 -1.98 5.30 -3.35
C GLY A 73 -2.80 6.46 -3.90
N VAL A 74 -4.04 6.17 -4.25
CA VAL A 74 -5.06 7.16 -4.63
C VAL A 74 -6.40 6.74 -4.02
N LEU A 75 -7.07 7.68 -3.36
CA LEU A 75 -8.45 7.53 -2.90
C LEU A 75 -9.36 8.27 -3.86
N PHE A 76 -10.42 7.64 -4.32
CA PHE A 76 -11.45 8.24 -5.15
C PHE A 76 -12.75 8.32 -4.36
N GLY A 77 -13.42 9.46 -4.47
CA GLY A 77 -14.73 9.71 -3.87
C GLY A 77 -15.75 10.08 -4.95
N GLN A 78 -16.84 10.72 -4.52
CA GLN A 78 -17.91 11.15 -5.40
C GLN A 78 -17.43 12.14 -6.49
N GLY A 79 -17.89 11.89 -7.73
CA GLY A 79 -17.57 12.71 -8.90
C GLY A 79 -16.08 12.62 -9.27
N THR A 80 -15.43 13.77 -9.39
CA THR A 80 -13.99 13.92 -9.67
C THR A 80 -13.15 14.07 -8.40
N THR A 81 -13.74 13.90 -7.22
CA THR A 81 -13.03 14.00 -5.93
C THR A 81 -12.01 12.88 -5.80
N ASN A 82 -10.76 13.24 -5.54
CA ASN A 82 -9.70 12.27 -5.30
C ASN A 82 -8.62 12.81 -4.35
N ILE A 83 -7.90 11.90 -3.70
CA ILE A 83 -6.75 12.21 -2.86
C ILE A 83 -5.59 11.31 -3.26
N ILE A 84 -4.52 11.90 -3.80
CA ILE A 84 -3.29 11.21 -4.16
C ILE A 84 -2.40 11.14 -2.92
N LEU A 85 -1.92 9.96 -2.60
CA LEU A 85 -1.13 9.67 -1.41
C LEU A 85 0.35 9.56 -1.80
N PHE A 86 1.22 10.20 -1.03
CA PHE A 86 2.67 10.15 -1.20
C PHE A 86 3.35 9.72 0.10
N LYS A 87 4.60 9.24 0.01
CA LYS A 87 5.43 8.90 1.19
C LYS A 87 5.62 10.06 2.16
N GLY A 88 5.61 11.29 1.65
CA GLY A 88 5.83 12.52 2.43
C GLY A 88 4.62 13.46 2.51
N GLY A 89 3.44 13.02 2.07
CA GLY A 89 2.27 13.88 2.06
C GLY A 89 1.07 13.32 1.31
N PHE A 90 0.13 14.18 0.98
CA PHE A 90 -0.98 13.87 0.08
C PHE A 90 -1.37 15.10 -0.74
N ASP A 91 -2.15 14.91 -1.79
CA ASP A 91 -2.77 15.95 -2.61
C ASP A 91 -4.26 15.69 -2.72
N ALA A 92 -5.10 16.61 -2.26
CA ALA A 92 -6.55 16.46 -2.34
C ALA A 92 -7.10 17.36 -3.46
N ALA A 93 -7.90 16.77 -4.33
CA ALA A 93 -8.70 17.46 -5.34
C ALA A 93 -10.18 17.18 -5.04
N PHE A 94 -10.97 18.24 -4.93
CA PHE A 94 -12.38 18.16 -4.60
C PHE A 94 -13.23 18.48 -5.82
N ASP A 95 -14.28 17.71 -6.06
CA ASP A 95 -15.26 18.03 -7.09
C ASP A 95 -16.13 19.20 -6.63
N GLU A 96 -16.04 20.33 -7.31
CA GLU A 96 -16.75 21.57 -6.96
C GLU A 96 -18.28 21.43 -7.10
N THR A 97 -18.77 20.41 -7.81
CA THR A 97 -20.22 20.11 -7.93
C THR A 97 -20.79 19.62 -6.60
N TYR A 98 -20.01 18.80 -5.88
CA TYR A 98 -20.44 18.15 -4.63
C TYR A 98 -19.86 18.82 -3.39
N ILE A 99 -18.65 19.38 -3.50
CA ILE A 99 -17.89 20.02 -2.43
C ILE A 99 -17.83 21.52 -2.75
N THR A 100 -18.95 22.20 -2.52
CA THR A 100 -19.18 23.60 -2.93
C THR A 100 -18.67 24.63 -1.93
N SER A 101 -18.21 24.21 -0.75
CA SER A 101 -17.84 25.11 0.35
C SER A 101 -16.66 24.57 1.15
N THR A 102 -15.85 25.50 1.68
CA THR A 102 -14.78 25.20 2.65
C THR A 102 -15.32 24.65 3.97
N ASP A 103 -16.62 24.81 4.23
CA ASP A 103 -17.28 24.24 5.41
C ASP A 103 -17.60 22.75 5.29
N HIS A 104 -17.45 22.19 4.10
CA HIS A 104 -17.72 20.79 3.81
C HIS A 104 -16.86 19.86 4.71
N PRO A 105 -17.43 18.79 5.30
CA PRO A 105 -16.70 17.94 6.25
C PRO A 105 -15.39 17.37 5.70
N LEU A 106 -15.39 16.89 4.45
CA LEU A 106 -14.18 16.37 3.81
C LEU A 106 -13.12 17.45 3.59
N TYR A 107 -13.53 18.68 3.23
CA TYR A 107 -12.62 19.82 3.06
C TYR A 107 -11.96 20.18 4.39
N LYS A 108 -12.74 20.26 5.48
CA LYS A 108 -12.23 20.47 6.85
C LYS A 108 -11.33 19.34 7.34
N ALA A 109 -11.63 18.11 6.95
CA ALA A 109 -10.85 16.95 7.35
C ALA A 109 -9.47 16.92 6.70
N CYS A 110 -9.32 17.44 5.49
CA CYS A 110 -8.03 17.53 4.80
C CYS A 110 -7.36 18.87 5.15
N PRO A 111 -6.35 18.90 6.04
CA PRO A 111 -5.60 20.13 6.29
C PRO A 111 -5.03 20.65 4.96
N SER A 112 -5.14 21.96 4.72
CA SER A 112 -4.60 22.54 3.49
C SER A 112 -3.10 22.24 3.40
N ARG A 113 -2.67 21.80 2.21
CA ARG A 113 -1.29 21.38 1.87
C ARG A 113 -0.22 22.38 2.32
N SER A 114 -0.58 23.66 2.39
CA SER A 114 0.30 24.76 2.80
C SER A 114 0.52 24.88 4.31
N SER A 115 -0.31 24.25 5.15
CA SER A 115 -0.39 24.61 6.57
C SER A 115 0.38 23.67 7.50
N GLN A 116 0.62 22.40 7.12
CA GLN A 116 1.30 21.44 8.00
C GLN A 116 2.12 20.39 7.20
N PRO A 117 3.40 20.64 6.90
CA PRO A 117 4.26 19.65 6.28
C PRO A 117 4.42 18.40 7.17
N GLY A 118 4.51 17.23 6.53
CA GLY A 118 4.78 15.95 7.19
C GLY A 118 3.57 15.08 7.50
N TRP A 119 2.33 15.55 7.26
CA TRP A 119 1.15 14.70 7.39
C TRP A 119 0.93 13.84 6.14
N CYS A 120 0.83 12.54 6.34
CA CYS A 120 0.50 11.56 5.32
C CYS A 120 -0.86 10.93 5.65
N ILE A 121 -1.57 10.49 4.62
CA ILE A 121 -2.77 9.66 4.81
C ILE A 121 -2.34 8.19 4.74
N GLU A 122 -2.72 7.45 5.78
CA GLU A 122 -2.34 6.07 6.01
C GLU A 122 -3.28 5.07 5.32
N ARG A 123 -2.79 3.84 5.21
CA ARG A 123 -3.52 2.69 4.65
C ARG A 123 -4.82 2.41 5.41
N GLY A 124 -5.84 2.02 4.65
CA GLY A 124 -7.19 1.78 5.17
C GLY A 124 -8.00 3.05 5.40
N SER A 125 -7.58 4.17 4.83
CA SER A 125 -8.43 5.35 4.62
C SER A 125 -9.35 5.12 3.41
N SER A 126 -10.51 5.76 3.38
CA SER A 126 -11.51 5.64 2.32
C SER A 126 -12.36 6.90 2.17
N LEU A 127 -12.85 7.10 0.95
CA LEU A 127 -13.87 8.09 0.61
C LEU A 127 -15.12 7.36 0.14
N CYS A 128 -16.29 7.92 0.40
CA CYS A 128 -17.54 7.39 -0.14
C CYS A 128 -17.73 7.86 -1.59
N PHE A 129 -18.12 6.94 -2.47
CA PHE A 129 -18.40 7.21 -3.87
C PHE A 129 -19.75 7.89 -4.09
N TYR A 130 -20.71 7.62 -3.22
CA TYR A 130 -22.09 8.06 -3.40
C TYR A 130 -22.42 9.38 -2.70
N ASP A 131 -21.64 9.74 -1.69
CA ASP A 131 -21.86 10.95 -0.90
C ASP A 131 -20.54 11.46 -0.32
N SER A 132 -20.06 12.56 -0.87
CA SER A 132 -18.83 13.24 -0.47
C SER A 132 -18.80 13.64 1.02
N GLN A 133 -19.96 13.74 1.68
CA GLN A 133 -20.03 13.98 3.12
C GLN A 133 -19.37 12.84 3.90
N PHE A 134 -19.39 11.60 3.40
CA PHE A 134 -18.94 10.43 4.16
C PHE A 134 -17.53 9.98 3.80
N PHE A 135 -16.70 9.78 4.81
CA PHE A 135 -15.31 9.35 4.66
C PHE A 135 -14.74 8.80 5.96
N PHE A 136 -13.62 8.11 5.84
CA PHE A 136 -12.77 7.72 6.96
C PHE A 136 -11.31 7.91 6.58
N LEU A 137 -10.62 8.84 7.22
CA LEU A 137 -9.23 9.19 6.94
C LEU A 137 -8.36 8.95 8.17
N LYS A 138 -7.23 8.28 7.96
CA LYS A 138 -6.18 8.09 8.95
C LYS A 138 -5.01 8.99 8.57
N PHE A 139 -4.61 9.87 9.47
CA PHE A 139 -3.48 10.77 9.29
C PHE A 139 -2.35 10.35 10.21
N ALA A 140 -1.15 10.21 9.66
CA ALA A 140 0.07 10.04 10.45
C ALA A 140 1.02 11.18 10.11
N LYS A 141 1.74 11.67 11.11
CA LYS A 141 2.75 12.70 10.91
C LYS A 141 4.12 12.06 10.93
N GLN A 142 4.97 12.42 9.97
CA GLN A 142 6.31 11.86 9.85
C GLN A 142 7.10 12.07 11.16
N GLY A 143 7.66 10.98 11.69
CA GLY A 143 8.38 10.97 12.96
C GLY A 143 7.51 10.77 14.20
N GLU A 144 6.18 10.82 14.06
CA GLU A 144 5.24 10.52 15.14
C GLU A 144 4.67 9.11 15.00
N ARG A 145 4.43 8.43 16.12
CA ARG A 145 3.79 7.09 16.14
C ARG A 145 2.26 7.17 16.26
N THR A 146 1.73 8.37 16.40
CA THR A 146 0.31 8.59 16.64
C THR A 146 -0.43 8.69 15.32
N VAL A 147 -1.51 7.91 15.20
CA VAL A 147 -2.44 8.00 14.07
C VAL A 147 -3.66 8.81 14.51
N HIS A 148 -3.92 9.89 13.79
CA HIS A 148 -5.09 10.73 13.99
C HIS A 148 -6.17 10.32 13.00
N THR A 149 -7.33 9.96 13.51
CA THR A 149 -8.45 9.52 12.68
C THR A 149 -9.47 10.63 12.56
N ARG A 150 -10.00 10.83 11.35
CA ARG A 150 -11.10 11.76 11.06
C ARG A 150 -12.12 11.02 10.22
N TRP A 151 -13.39 11.15 10.56
CA TRP A 151 -14.47 10.54 9.81
C TRP A 151 -15.70 11.40 9.88
N ASN A 152 -16.53 11.25 8.87
CA ASN A 152 -17.93 11.64 8.91
C ASN A 152 -18.68 10.44 8.35
N LEU A 153 -19.58 9.86 9.14
CA LEU A 153 -20.23 8.59 8.83
C LEU A 153 -21.74 8.81 8.72
N PRO A 154 -22.45 8.01 7.91
CA PRO A 154 -23.91 7.99 7.94
C PRO A 154 -24.40 7.74 9.37
N ILE A 155 -25.51 8.37 9.77
CA ILE A 155 -26.03 8.30 11.15
C ILE A 155 -26.13 6.85 11.64
N ILE A 156 -26.69 5.95 10.84
CA ILE A 156 -26.85 4.54 11.18
C ILE A 156 -25.51 3.86 11.47
N VAL A 157 -24.47 4.18 10.68
CA VAL A 157 -23.12 3.63 10.88
C VAL A 157 -22.45 4.27 12.10
N ALA A 158 -22.67 5.56 12.33
CA ALA A 158 -22.16 6.28 13.50
C ALA A 158 -22.75 5.73 14.80
N GLU A 159 -24.06 5.45 14.83
CA GLU A 159 -24.75 4.82 15.96
C GLU A 159 -24.21 3.41 16.22
N LYS A 160 -24.05 2.60 15.17
CA LYS A 160 -23.46 1.26 15.29
C LYS A 160 -22.02 1.30 15.77
N LEU A 161 -21.22 2.28 15.31
CA LEU A 161 -19.87 2.47 15.80
C LEU A 161 -19.85 2.88 17.28
N ALA A 162 -20.79 3.72 17.73
CA ALA A 162 -20.92 4.09 19.13
C ALA A 162 -21.32 2.88 19.99
N GLU A 163 -22.24 2.04 19.51
CA GLU A 163 -22.62 0.78 20.14
C GLU A 163 -21.41 -0.16 20.27
N LEU A 164 -20.65 -0.38 19.18
CA LEU A 164 -19.45 -1.21 19.19
C LEU A 164 -18.37 -0.69 20.12
N LYS A 165 -18.17 0.63 20.19
CA LYS A 165 -17.23 1.25 21.14
C LYS A 165 -17.64 0.97 22.59
N ARG A 166 -18.92 1.12 22.90
CA ARG A 166 -19.45 0.82 24.23
C ARG A 166 -19.28 -0.66 24.59
N LEU A 167 -19.50 -1.56 23.63
CA LEU A 167 -19.26 -3.00 23.82
C LEU A 167 -17.77 -3.29 24.05
N ALA A 168 -16.88 -2.73 23.23
CA ALA A 168 -15.44 -2.88 23.38
C ALA A 168 -14.91 -2.32 24.72
N GLU A 169 -15.64 -1.41 25.35
CA GLU A 169 -15.30 -0.89 26.68
C GLU A 169 -15.74 -1.79 27.83
N ALA A 170 -16.64 -2.76 27.58
CA ALA A 170 -17.13 -3.70 28.57
C ALA A 170 -15.97 -4.56 29.13
N PRO A 171 -15.93 -4.82 30.44
CA PRO A 171 -14.84 -5.59 31.05
C PRO A 171 -14.68 -7.00 30.46
N GLU A 172 -15.80 -7.65 30.13
CA GLU A 172 -15.83 -8.98 29.54
C GLU A 172 -15.19 -9.00 28.14
N GLU A 173 -15.55 -8.03 27.30
CA GLU A 173 -14.97 -7.88 25.96
C GLU A 173 -13.49 -7.49 26.03
N LYS A 174 -13.10 -6.62 26.96
CA LYS A 174 -11.67 -6.32 27.18
C LYS A 174 -10.87 -7.56 27.54
N LEU A 175 -11.42 -8.42 28.39
CA LEU A 175 -10.75 -9.67 28.76
C LEU A 175 -10.65 -10.62 27.56
N ALA A 176 -11.72 -10.74 26.77
CA ALA A 176 -11.73 -11.55 25.56
C ALA A 176 -10.70 -11.05 24.53
N ILE A 177 -10.64 -9.73 24.30
CA ILE A 177 -9.64 -9.10 23.42
C ILE A 177 -8.22 -9.37 23.94
N MET A 178 -7.97 -9.22 25.25
CA MET A 178 -6.65 -9.51 25.83
C MET A 178 -6.23 -10.97 25.65
N GLN A 179 -7.16 -11.92 25.84
CA GLN A 179 -6.89 -13.34 25.62
C GLN A 179 -6.60 -13.62 24.16
N GLN A 180 -7.38 -13.05 23.23
CA GLN A 180 -7.16 -13.19 21.81
C GLN A 180 -5.81 -12.59 21.37
N ASP A 181 -5.44 -11.42 21.89
CA ASP A 181 -4.14 -10.78 21.63
C ASP A 181 -2.97 -11.62 22.16
N GLN A 182 -3.17 -12.34 23.26
CA GLN A 182 -2.16 -13.26 23.78
C GLN A 182 -1.98 -14.46 22.84
N VAL A 183 -3.08 -15.06 22.38
CA VAL A 183 -3.06 -16.15 21.39
C VAL A 183 -2.33 -15.71 20.12
N TRP A 184 -2.65 -14.53 19.58
CA TRP A 184 -1.99 -14.01 18.39
C TRP A 184 -0.50 -13.75 18.59
N ARG A 185 -0.10 -13.24 19.75
CA ARG A 185 1.31 -13.06 20.10
C ARG A 185 2.06 -14.38 20.15
N ASP A 186 1.43 -15.44 20.68
CA ASP A 186 2.02 -16.77 20.76
C ASP A 186 2.13 -17.43 19.38
N VAL A 187 1.11 -17.27 18.52
CA VAL A 187 1.15 -17.69 17.11
C VAL A 187 2.28 -16.99 16.36
N ALA A 188 2.38 -15.66 16.48
CA ALA A 188 3.43 -14.88 15.83
C ALA A 188 4.83 -15.28 16.32
N ARG A 189 4.99 -15.57 17.62
CA ARG A 189 6.25 -16.07 18.19
C ARG A 189 6.62 -17.44 17.62
N THR A 190 5.67 -18.36 17.58
CA THR A 190 5.88 -19.72 17.06
C THR A 190 6.31 -19.69 15.59
N ARG A 191 5.66 -18.84 14.78
CA ARG A 191 6.02 -18.65 13.38
C ARG A 191 7.46 -18.13 13.23
N ARG A 192 7.86 -17.11 13.99
CA ARG A 192 9.24 -16.58 13.95
C ARG A 192 10.28 -17.63 14.36
N MET A 193 9.96 -18.47 15.36
CA MET A 193 10.85 -19.56 15.75
C MET A 193 11.00 -20.60 14.64
N GLY A 194 9.90 -20.96 13.95
CA GLY A 194 9.93 -21.86 12.80
C GLY A 194 10.77 -21.29 11.64
N GLU A 195 10.61 -20.01 11.32
CA GLU A 195 11.41 -19.32 10.29
C GLU A 195 12.90 -19.28 10.65
N ALA A 196 13.24 -19.03 11.93
CA ALA A 196 14.62 -19.06 12.41
C ALA A 196 15.24 -20.46 12.34
N GLN A 197 14.48 -21.51 12.70
CA GLN A 197 14.93 -22.89 12.58
C GLN A 197 15.16 -23.29 11.11
N ALA A 198 14.22 -22.95 10.21
CA ALA A 198 14.37 -23.21 8.78
C ALA A 198 15.60 -22.52 8.21
N THR A 199 15.84 -21.25 8.57
CA THR A 199 17.03 -20.48 8.13
C THR A 199 18.32 -21.12 8.65
N SER A 200 18.33 -21.59 9.91
CA SER A 200 19.48 -22.30 10.49
C SER A 200 19.77 -23.62 9.77
N MET A 201 18.75 -24.40 9.44
CA MET A 201 18.92 -25.65 8.66
C MET A 201 19.45 -25.38 7.26
N VAL A 202 18.94 -24.35 6.56
CA VAL A 202 19.46 -23.94 5.24
C VAL A 202 20.92 -23.53 5.33
N ASN A 203 21.29 -22.70 6.31
CA ASN A 203 22.69 -22.29 6.51
C ASN A 203 23.60 -23.49 6.79
N ASN A 204 23.17 -24.45 7.61
CA ASN A 204 23.93 -25.68 7.86
C ASN A 204 24.07 -26.56 6.60
N MET A 205 23.02 -26.69 5.79
CA MET A 205 23.09 -27.42 4.52
C MET A 205 24.03 -26.76 3.51
N VAL A 206 24.01 -25.44 3.41
CA VAL A 206 24.94 -24.66 2.57
C VAL A 206 26.38 -24.82 3.04
N LEU A 207 26.63 -24.80 4.36
CA LEU A 207 27.95 -25.02 4.94
C LEU A 207 28.48 -26.45 4.70
N GLN A 208 27.62 -27.48 4.77
CA GLN A 208 28.01 -28.85 4.45
C GLN A 208 28.31 -29.04 2.95
N HIS A 209 27.56 -28.39 2.06
CA HIS A 209 27.81 -28.43 0.61
C HIS A 209 29.10 -27.67 0.22
N SER A 210 29.45 -26.61 0.93
CA SER A 210 30.69 -25.86 0.67
C SER A 210 31.93 -26.59 1.21
N MET A 211 31.81 -27.44 2.23
CA MET A 211 32.91 -28.30 2.69
C MET A 211 33.15 -29.53 1.80
N THR A 212 32.17 -29.97 1.01
CA THR A 212 32.33 -31.11 0.07
C THR A 212 32.94 -30.73 -1.27
N PHE A 213 32.95 -29.45 -1.65
CA PHE A 213 33.60 -28.96 -2.89
C PHE A 213 35.11 -28.68 -2.75
N SER A 214 35.67 -28.75 -1.53
CA SER A 214 37.08 -28.43 -1.26
C SER A 214 38.05 -29.61 -1.48
N SER A 215 37.57 -30.80 -1.85
CA SER A 215 38.41 -32.00 -2.00
C SER A 215 38.66 -32.44 -3.45
N ALA A 216 38.30 -31.63 -4.46
CA ALA A 216 38.68 -31.93 -5.84
C ALA A 216 40.19 -31.67 -6.04
N PRO A 217 41.02 -32.68 -6.40
CA PRO A 217 42.44 -32.48 -6.60
C PRO A 217 42.68 -31.53 -7.78
N ARG A 218 43.28 -30.38 -7.49
CA ARG A 218 43.79 -29.44 -8.50
C ARG A 218 44.84 -30.15 -9.35
N THR A 219 44.44 -30.61 -10.53
CA THR A 219 45.37 -31.00 -11.58
C THR A 219 45.94 -29.71 -12.19
N VAL A 220 47.12 -29.32 -11.73
CA VAL A 220 47.91 -28.23 -12.31
C VAL A 220 48.44 -28.71 -13.66
N ARG A 221 47.82 -28.30 -14.77
CA ARG A 221 48.43 -28.43 -16.09
C ARG A 221 49.43 -27.28 -16.27
N LEU A 222 50.72 -27.62 -16.18
CA LEU A 222 51.81 -26.79 -16.71
C LEU A 222 51.62 -26.70 -18.23
N VAL A 223 51.38 -25.49 -18.74
CA VAL A 223 51.50 -25.20 -20.17
C VAL A 223 52.89 -24.60 -20.37
N THR A 224 53.82 -25.45 -20.81
CA THR A 224 55.11 -25.03 -21.35
C THR A 224 55.13 -25.32 -22.84
N SER A 225 55.14 -24.27 -23.66
CA SER A 225 55.84 -24.27 -24.96
C SER A 225 55.98 -22.84 -25.51
N LEU A 226 57.23 -22.39 -25.54
CA LEU A 226 57.83 -21.37 -26.41
C LEU A 226 58.62 -22.15 -27.51
N PRO A 227 59.28 -21.53 -28.50
CA PRO A 227 58.80 -20.78 -29.67
C PRO A 227 59.39 -21.33 -30.99
N THR A 228 58.90 -20.93 -32.17
CA THR A 228 59.68 -20.94 -33.45
C THR A 228 58.93 -20.13 -34.52
N SER A 229 59.48 -18.99 -34.93
CA SER A 229 60.15 -18.69 -36.23
C SER A 229 59.17 -18.44 -37.39
N LEU A 230 59.05 -17.21 -37.89
CA LEU A 230 59.81 -16.64 -39.03
C LEU A 230 59.59 -17.43 -40.33
N GLU A 231 58.85 -16.83 -41.28
CA GLU A 231 59.29 -16.56 -42.66
C GLU A 231 58.11 -16.05 -43.54
N ASP A 232 58.31 -14.85 -44.08
CA ASP A 232 58.05 -14.36 -45.44
C ASP A 232 56.82 -14.82 -46.24
N ARG A 233 55.87 -13.89 -46.49
CA ARG A 233 55.72 -13.12 -47.76
C ARG A 233 54.49 -12.22 -47.73
#